data_AF-X0UFF1-F1
#
_entry.id   AF-X0UFF1-F1
#
_cell.length_a   1.000
_cell.length_b   1.000
_cell.length_c   1.000
_cell.angle_alpha   90.00
_cell.angle_beta   90.00
_cell.angle_gamma   90.00
#
_symmetry.space_group_name_H-M   'P 1'
#
loop_
_entity.id
_entity.type
_entity.pdbx_description
1 polymer ?
#
loop_
_entity_poly.entity_id
_entity_poly.type
_entity_poly.pdbx_seq_one_letter_code
_entity_poly.pdbx_strand_id
1 'polypeptide(L)'
;NAQVVAAETGPVVTMFELELAAGVKVSQIRTLDNDIARALSVGAVRVVAPLAGKHTIGIEVPNSEKEKVRIKDLIQLAGGKSTKMNIPLYLGKDSSGEALLCDLTTMPHLLIAGTTGSGKSICINSIITSILLTRRPDEVKLIMIDPKMVEMTAFNTVPHLMSPIVTETKRAVQVLEWATVKMDERYALLSEARVKNITSFNRLGSDEIIARFNPASADEEAKIPKKLPYIVIVIDELADLMMTAAKEIEAYIVRLAQKSRAVGIHIVLATQRPQATVEGRIQA
;
A
#
# COMPACT_ATOMS: atom_id res chain seq x y z
N ASN A 1 -40.99 -5.92 -4.01
CA ASN A 1 -40.46 -6.93 -4.95
C ASN A 1 -39.21 -6.39 -5.62
N ALA A 2 -38.26 -7.26 -5.91
CA ALA A 2 -37.03 -6.95 -6.64
C ALA A 2 -36.80 -8.07 -7.65
N GLN A 3 -36.15 -7.76 -8.77
CA GLN A 3 -35.84 -8.71 -9.83
C GLN A 3 -34.33 -8.71 -10.10
N VAL A 4 -33.73 -9.89 -10.23
CA VAL A 4 -32.34 -10.01 -10.70
C VAL A 4 -32.33 -9.77 -12.21
N VAL A 5 -31.57 -8.78 -12.65
CA VAL A 5 -31.48 -8.38 -14.07
C VAL A 5 -30.15 -8.76 -14.72
N ALA A 6 -29.10 -8.95 -13.91
CA ALA A 6 -27.81 -9.45 -14.36
C ALA A 6 -27.07 -10.16 -13.22
N ALA A 7 -26.06 -10.95 -13.58
CA ALA A 7 -25.11 -11.52 -12.63
C ALA A 7 -23.70 -11.48 -13.22
N GLU A 8 -22.73 -11.10 -12.40
CA GLU A 8 -21.30 -11.07 -12.74
C GLU A 8 -20.53 -11.89 -11.72
N THR A 9 -19.94 -13.00 -12.16
CA THR A 9 -19.19 -13.91 -11.29
C THR A 9 -17.73 -13.49 -11.23
N GLY A 10 -17.29 -13.09 -10.04
CA GLY A 10 -15.88 -12.84 -9.74
C GLY A 10 -15.19 -14.04 -9.08
N PRO A 11 -13.90 -13.89 -8.72
CA PRO A 11 -13.09 -14.99 -8.16
C PRO A 11 -13.57 -15.52 -6.79
N VAL A 12 -14.12 -14.63 -5.95
CA VAL A 12 -14.51 -14.95 -4.56
C VAL A 12 -15.99 -14.70 -4.30
N VAL A 13 -16.60 -13.76 -5.04
CA VAL A 13 -18.00 -13.36 -4.90
C VAL A 13 -18.65 -13.28 -6.28
N THR A 14 -19.95 -13.52 -6.32
CA THR A 14 -20.80 -13.23 -7.47
C THR A 14 -21.66 -12.01 -7.14
N MET A 15 -21.63 -11.01 -7.99
CA MET A 15 -22.48 -9.83 -7.90
C MET A 15 -23.79 -10.10 -8.65
N PHE A 16 -24.90 -10.13 -7.94
CA PHE A 16 -26.23 -10.13 -8.54
C PHE A 16 -26.73 -8.69 -8.63
N GLU A 17 -27.08 -8.24 -9.83
CA GLU A 17 -27.68 -6.93 -10.06
C GLU A 17 -29.20 -7.02 -9.91
N LEU A 18 -29.77 -6.21 -9.02
CA LEU A 18 -31.20 -6.17 -8.74
C LEU A 18 -31.81 -4.85 -9.16
N GLU A 19 -32.91 -4.95 -9.90
CA GLU A 19 -33.85 -3.86 -10.14
C GLU A 19 -34.93 -3.88 -9.06
N LEU A 20 -35.11 -2.74 -8.40
CA LEU A 20 -36.10 -2.58 -7.33
C LEU A 20 -37.42 -2.08 -7.90
N ALA A 21 -38.54 -2.66 -7.44
CA ALA A 21 -39.85 -2.11 -7.75
C ALA A 21 -40.00 -0.69 -7.17
N ALA A 22 -40.85 0.12 -7.82
CA ALA A 22 -41.15 1.47 -7.37
C ALA A 22 -41.59 1.50 -5.89
N GLY A 23 -41.01 2.42 -5.13
CA GLY A 23 -41.31 2.61 -3.70
C GLY A 23 -40.49 1.74 -2.73
N VAL A 24 -39.72 0.75 -3.21
CA VAL A 24 -38.80 -0.01 -2.35
C VAL A 24 -37.55 0.81 -2.06
N LYS A 25 -37.24 1.02 -0.78
CA LYS A 25 -36.05 1.78 -0.37
C LYS A 25 -34.85 0.85 -0.25
N VAL A 26 -33.70 1.29 -0.77
CA VAL A 26 -32.41 0.58 -0.61
C VAL A 26 -32.09 0.28 0.85
N SER A 27 -32.44 1.17 1.78
CA SER A 27 -32.25 0.98 3.21
C SER A 27 -32.98 -0.26 3.76
N GLN A 28 -34.13 -0.62 3.20
CA GLN A 28 -34.88 -1.82 3.59
C GLN A 28 -34.15 -3.10 3.15
N ILE A 29 -33.48 -3.08 2.00
CA ILE A 29 -32.67 -4.21 1.55
C ILE A 29 -31.42 -4.35 2.41
N ARG A 30 -30.78 -3.22 2.75
CA ARG A 30 -29.61 -3.20 3.64
C ARG A 30 -29.90 -3.70 5.05
N THR A 31 -31.14 -3.67 5.54
CA THR A 31 -31.47 -4.23 6.86
C THR A 31 -31.74 -5.74 6.83
N LEU A 32 -31.82 -6.34 5.63
CA LEU A 32 -32.13 -7.75 5.42
C LEU A 32 -30.89 -8.56 5.04
N ASP A 33 -29.71 -7.97 5.05
CA ASP A 33 -28.43 -8.62 4.72
C ASP A 33 -28.20 -9.92 5.52
N ASN A 34 -28.48 -9.94 6.83
CA ASN A 34 -28.38 -11.16 7.63
C ASN A 34 -29.41 -12.24 7.21
N ASP A 35 -30.64 -11.83 6.89
CA ASP A 35 -31.70 -12.76 6.46
C ASP A 35 -31.43 -13.30 5.05
N ILE A 36 -30.91 -12.48 4.15
CA ILE A 36 -30.48 -12.87 2.81
C ILE A 36 -29.31 -13.85 2.92
N ALA A 37 -28.31 -13.55 3.74
CA ALA A 37 -27.18 -14.46 3.97
C ALA A 37 -27.66 -15.82 4.51
N ARG A 38 -28.57 -15.81 5.48
CA ARG A 38 -29.20 -17.02 6.03
C ARG A 38 -29.98 -17.81 4.98
N ALA A 39 -30.80 -17.14 4.17
CA ALA A 39 -31.60 -17.78 3.12
C ALA A 39 -30.71 -18.43 2.04
N LEU A 40 -29.56 -17.82 1.74
CA LEU A 40 -28.57 -18.34 0.79
C LEU A 40 -27.58 -19.33 1.41
N SER A 41 -27.66 -19.58 2.72
CA SER A 41 -26.71 -20.43 3.47
C SER A 41 -25.24 -19.99 3.32
N VAL A 42 -25.01 -18.67 3.28
CA VAL A 42 -23.68 -18.07 3.21
C VAL A 42 -23.35 -17.29 4.49
N GLY A 43 -22.07 -17.09 4.77
CA GLY A 43 -21.65 -16.43 6.01
C GLY A 43 -22.05 -14.95 6.10
N ALA A 44 -22.00 -14.23 4.97
CA ALA A 44 -22.43 -12.84 4.86
C ALA A 44 -22.69 -12.49 3.40
N VAL A 45 -23.54 -11.49 3.15
CA VAL A 45 -23.71 -10.84 1.85
C VAL A 45 -23.42 -9.36 1.98
N ARG A 46 -23.05 -8.70 0.88
CA ARG A 46 -22.82 -7.25 0.86
C ARG A 46 -23.73 -6.57 -0.14
N VAL A 47 -24.52 -5.61 0.35
CA VAL A 47 -25.42 -4.80 -0.49
C VAL A 47 -24.67 -3.56 -0.99
N VAL A 48 -24.44 -3.51 -2.30
CA VAL A 48 -23.80 -2.39 -3.00
C VAL A 48 -24.86 -1.51 -3.63
N ALA A 49 -24.97 -0.26 -3.24
CA ALA A 49 -26.00 0.62 -3.77
C ALA A 49 -25.59 2.10 -3.69
N PRO A 50 -25.83 2.90 -4.76
CA PRO A 50 -26.21 2.45 -6.12
C PRO A 50 -25.02 1.80 -6.85
N LEU A 51 -25.28 1.01 -7.89
CA LEU A 51 -24.22 0.61 -8.82
C LEU A 51 -23.78 1.82 -9.67
N ALA A 52 -22.48 1.96 -9.89
CA ALA A 52 -21.94 3.11 -10.61
C ALA A 52 -22.53 3.20 -12.03
N GLY A 53 -23.14 4.34 -12.34
CA GLY A 53 -23.77 4.58 -13.65
C GLY A 53 -25.08 3.83 -13.90
N LYS A 54 -25.67 3.18 -12.89
CA LYS A 54 -26.92 2.43 -13.01
C LYS A 54 -27.94 2.82 -11.93
N HIS A 55 -29.22 2.56 -12.21
CA HIS A 55 -30.33 2.75 -11.26
C HIS A 55 -30.61 1.51 -10.39
N THR A 56 -29.82 0.46 -10.57
CA THR A 56 -29.92 -0.83 -9.90
C THR A 56 -29.02 -0.89 -8.66
N ILE A 57 -29.23 -1.91 -7.84
CA ILE A 57 -28.36 -2.26 -6.71
C ILE A 57 -27.66 -3.58 -6.98
N GLY A 58 -26.55 -3.84 -6.28
CA GLY A 58 -25.83 -5.10 -6.30
C GLY A 58 -25.95 -5.84 -4.97
N ILE A 59 -26.04 -7.16 -5.02
CA ILE A 59 -25.85 -8.05 -3.87
C ILE A 59 -24.66 -8.95 -4.17
N GLU A 60 -23.55 -8.74 -3.47
CA GLU A 60 -22.38 -9.61 -3.51
C GLU A 60 -22.62 -10.82 -2.61
N VAL A 61 -22.60 -12.00 -3.22
CA VAL A 61 -22.76 -13.29 -2.53
C VAL A 61 -21.46 -14.07 -2.64
N PRO A 62 -20.91 -14.62 -1.55
CA PRO A 62 -19.73 -15.48 -1.60
C PRO A 62 -19.95 -16.70 -2.50
N ASN A 63 -18.97 -17.00 -3.35
CA ASN A 63 -18.98 -18.24 -4.14
C ASN A 63 -18.82 -19.46 -3.23
N SER A 64 -19.46 -20.58 -3.60
CA SER A 64 -19.30 -21.87 -2.94
C SER A 64 -17.86 -22.39 -3.05
N GLU A 65 -17.26 -22.25 -4.23
CA GLU A 65 -15.85 -22.52 -4.48
C GLU A 65 -15.11 -21.21 -4.76
N LYS A 66 -14.18 -20.85 -3.88
CA LYS A 66 -13.38 -19.63 -3.99
C LYS A 66 -12.09 -19.90 -4.75
N GLU A 67 -11.80 -19.07 -5.76
CA GLU A 67 -10.52 -19.14 -6.45
C GLU A 67 -9.39 -18.66 -5.52
N LYS A 68 -8.29 -19.44 -5.45
CA LYS A 68 -7.07 -18.98 -4.78
C LYS A 68 -6.30 -18.04 -5.71
N VAL A 69 -6.30 -16.75 -5.40
CA VAL A 69 -5.53 -15.73 -6.12
C VAL A 69 -4.04 -15.87 -5.77
N ARG A 70 -3.18 -16.13 -6.77
CA ARG A 70 -1.72 -16.22 -6.59
C ARG A 70 -1.02 -15.06 -7.28
N ILE A 71 0.08 -14.58 -6.69
CA ILE A 71 0.89 -13.49 -7.27
C ILE A 71 1.35 -13.81 -8.70
N LYS A 72 1.69 -15.07 -9.01
CA LYS A 72 2.07 -15.47 -10.38
C LYS A 72 0.98 -15.15 -11.41
N ASP A 73 -0.28 -15.35 -11.03
CA ASP A 73 -1.43 -15.13 -11.91
C ASP A 73 -1.64 -13.62 -12.09
N LEU A 74 -1.42 -12.84 -11.03
CA LEU A 74 -1.47 -11.37 -11.09
C LEU A 74 -0.39 -10.78 -12.00
N ILE A 75 0.83 -11.32 -11.97
CA ILE A 75 1.91 -10.91 -12.87
C ILE A 75 1.53 -11.19 -14.32
N GLN A 76 0.97 -12.37 -14.59
CA GLN A 76 0.53 -12.74 -15.94
C GLN A 76 -0.60 -11.82 -16.44
N LEU A 77 -1.62 -11.59 -15.62
CA LEU A 77 -2.75 -10.73 -15.95
C LEU A 77 -2.35 -9.26 -16.13
N ALA A 78 -1.44 -8.76 -15.29
CA ALA A 78 -0.93 -7.40 -15.43
C ALA A 78 -0.06 -7.20 -16.68
N GLY A 79 0.58 -8.27 -17.16
CA GLY A 79 1.50 -8.23 -18.28
C GLY A 79 2.60 -7.17 -18.08
N GLY A 80 2.87 -6.38 -19.12
CA GLY A 80 3.89 -5.33 -19.08
C GLY A 80 3.53 -4.07 -18.28
N LYS A 81 2.33 -3.96 -17.68
CA LYS A 81 1.86 -2.73 -17.00
C LYS A 81 2.78 -2.32 -15.85
N SER A 82 3.32 -3.29 -15.11
CA SER A 82 4.20 -3.04 -13.95
C SER A 82 5.52 -2.37 -14.32
N THR A 83 6.03 -2.54 -15.55
CA THR A 83 7.30 -1.94 -16.01
C THR A 83 7.26 -0.42 -16.08
N LYS A 84 6.07 0.17 -16.27
CA LYS A 84 5.87 1.62 -16.36
C LYS A 84 5.71 2.29 -14.99
N MET A 85 5.55 1.49 -13.93
CA MET A 85 5.41 1.96 -12.56
C MET A 85 6.77 2.15 -11.89
N ASN A 86 6.84 2.97 -10.86
CA ASN A 86 8.05 3.10 -10.04
C ASN A 86 8.12 2.00 -8.98
N ILE A 87 7.03 1.76 -8.25
CA ILE A 87 6.93 0.75 -7.19
C ILE A 87 5.61 -0.01 -7.36
N PRO A 88 5.55 -0.99 -8.27
CA PRO A 88 4.33 -1.76 -8.54
C PRO A 88 4.02 -2.72 -7.38
N LEU A 89 2.76 -2.75 -6.98
CA LEU A 89 2.19 -3.60 -5.93
C LEU A 89 1.07 -4.47 -6.50
N TYR A 90 1.22 -5.79 -6.41
CA TYR A 90 0.19 -6.76 -6.77
C TYR A 90 -0.67 -7.04 -5.52
N LEU A 91 -1.88 -6.49 -5.49
CA LEU A 91 -2.74 -6.54 -4.30
C LEU A 91 -3.81 -7.64 -4.36
N GLY A 92 -4.22 -8.07 -5.56
CA GLY A 92 -5.23 -9.11 -5.71
C GLY A 92 -5.91 -9.07 -7.07
N LYS A 93 -7.12 -9.62 -7.14
CA LYS A 93 -8.05 -9.45 -8.26
C LYS A 93 -9.22 -8.60 -7.83
N ASP A 94 -9.78 -7.82 -8.75
CA ASP A 94 -11.07 -7.16 -8.52
C ASP A 94 -12.26 -8.11 -8.72
N SER A 95 -13.48 -7.59 -8.62
CA SER A 95 -14.72 -8.36 -8.80
C SER A 95 -14.88 -8.94 -10.21
N SER A 96 -14.23 -8.36 -11.21
CA SER A 96 -14.25 -8.85 -12.60
C SER A 96 -13.14 -9.88 -12.88
N GLY A 97 -12.24 -10.10 -11.91
CA GLY A 97 -11.12 -11.04 -12.04
C GLY A 97 -9.85 -10.43 -12.61
N GLU A 98 -9.85 -9.13 -12.93
CA GLU A 98 -8.68 -8.41 -13.42
C GLU A 98 -7.66 -8.17 -12.31
N ALA A 99 -6.38 -8.07 -12.68
CA ALA A 99 -5.32 -7.84 -11.70
C ALA A 99 -5.39 -6.43 -11.11
N LEU A 100 -5.54 -6.37 -9.79
CA LEU A 100 -5.41 -5.15 -9.00
C LEU A 100 -3.93 -4.83 -8.80
N LEU A 101 -3.38 -4.12 -9.79
CA LEU A 101 -2.01 -3.61 -9.82
C LEU A 101 -1.98 -2.11 -9.53
N CYS A 102 -1.20 -1.72 -8.53
CA CYS A 102 -1.10 -0.34 -8.07
C CYS A 102 0.34 0.17 -8.02
N ASP A 103 0.58 1.48 -8.17
CA ASP A 103 1.91 2.08 -7.95
C ASP A 103 1.94 2.82 -6.61
N LEU A 104 2.80 2.38 -5.68
CA LEU A 104 2.95 3.01 -4.35
C LEU A 104 3.34 4.49 -4.46
N THR A 105 3.98 4.93 -5.55
CA THR A 105 4.31 6.36 -5.72
C THR A 105 3.10 7.25 -6.03
N THR A 106 2.00 6.64 -6.49
CA THR A 106 0.71 7.33 -6.70
C THR A 106 -0.16 7.33 -5.45
N MET A 107 0.04 6.35 -4.57
CA MET A 107 -0.56 6.24 -3.23
C MET A 107 0.57 6.32 -2.18
N PRO A 108 1.12 7.51 -1.94
CA PRO A 108 2.46 7.69 -1.39
C PRO A 108 2.68 7.01 -0.03
N HIS A 109 1.60 6.82 0.72
CA HIS A 109 1.58 6.07 1.97
C HIS A 109 0.35 5.14 1.96
N LEU A 110 0.47 3.99 2.59
CA LEU A 110 -0.55 2.96 2.66
C LEU A 110 -0.82 2.59 4.12
N LEU A 111 -2.09 2.52 4.51
CA LEU A 111 -2.53 1.97 5.80
C LEU A 111 -3.27 0.66 5.55
N ILE A 112 -2.88 -0.39 6.27
CA ILE A 112 -3.46 -1.73 6.19
C ILE A 112 -4.06 -2.07 7.56
N ALA A 113 -5.37 -2.05 7.66
CA ALA A 113 -6.09 -2.47 8.85
C ALA A 113 -6.76 -3.83 8.63
N GLY A 114 -6.63 -4.75 9.57
CA GLY A 114 -7.30 -6.04 9.49
C GLY A 114 -7.13 -6.87 10.75
N THR A 115 -8.21 -7.48 11.23
CA THR A 115 -8.20 -8.37 12.40
C THR A 115 -7.39 -9.63 12.15
N THR A 116 -7.05 -10.38 13.21
CA THR A 116 -6.37 -11.67 13.10
C THR A 116 -7.12 -12.60 12.13
N GLY A 117 -6.39 -13.22 11.20
CA GLY A 117 -6.96 -14.12 10.20
C GLY A 117 -7.59 -13.45 8.98
N SER A 118 -7.69 -12.11 8.94
CA SER A 118 -8.22 -11.36 7.78
C SER A 118 -7.30 -11.35 6.55
N GLY A 119 -6.04 -11.75 6.71
CA GLY A 119 -5.04 -11.74 5.64
C GLY A 119 -4.11 -10.51 5.62
N LYS A 120 -4.11 -9.66 6.67
CA LYS A 120 -3.18 -8.52 6.82
C LYS A 120 -1.73 -8.89 6.52
N SER A 121 -1.23 -9.95 7.16
CA SER A 121 0.16 -10.38 7.01
C SER A 121 0.47 -10.90 5.61
N ILE A 122 -0.51 -11.58 4.98
CA ILE A 122 -0.42 -12.02 3.58
C ILE A 122 -0.35 -10.80 2.65
N CYS A 123 -1.13 -9.75 2.92
CA CYS A 123 -1.10 -8.50 2.16
C CYS A 123 0.28 -7.82 2.26
N ILE A 124 0.84 -7.70 3.47
CA ILE A 124 2.19 -7.18 3.70
C ILE A 124 3.23 -7.98 2.91
N ASN A 125 3.18 -9.31 3.00
CA ASN A 125 4.09 -10.19 2.27
C ASN A 125 3.93 -10.05 0.75
N SER A 126 2.71 -9.85 0.25
CA SER A 126 2.44 -9.58 -1.16
C SER A 126 3.05 -8.25 -1.61
N ILE A 127 2.96 -7.20 -0.80
CA ILE A 127 3.57 -5.89 -1.06
C ILE A 127 5.09 -6.00 -1.15
N ILE A 128 5.72 -6.62 -0.15
CA ILE A 128 7.17 -6.81 -0.11
C ILE A 128 7.61 -7.66 -1.32
N THR A 129 6.94 -8.77 -1.57
CA THR A 129 7.24 -9.67 -2.69
C THR A 129 7.08 -8.95 -4.04
N SER A 130 6.07 -8.10 -4.20
CA SER A 130 5.86 -7.32 -5.42
C SER A 130 7.06 -6.41 -5.72
N ILE A 131 7.62 -5.76 -4.68
CA ILE A 131 8.82 -4.93 -4.81
C ILE A 131 10.02 -5.79 -5.21
N LEU A 132 10.25 -6.91 -4.50
CA LEU A 132 11.40 -7.78 -4.75
C LEU A 132 11.38 -8.39 -6.16
N LEU A 133 10.20 -8.71 -6.69
CA LEU A 133 10.03 -9.29 -8.02
C LEU A 133 10.20 -8.27 -9.16
N THR A 134 10.09 -6.97 -8.87
CA THR A 134 9.99 -5.94 -9.92
C THR A 134 11.06 -4.86 -9.87
N ARG A 135 11.75 -4.69 -8.73
CA ARG A 135 12.73 -3.63 -8.53
C ARG A 135 14.03 -4.16 -7.96
N ARG A 136 15.14 -3.64 -8.47
CA ARG A 136 16.47 -3.97 -7.97
C ARG A 136 16.78 -3.20 -6.67
N PRO A 137 17.77 -3.66 -5.87
CA PRO A 137 18.17 -3.00 -4.63
C PRO A 137 18.71 -1.57 -4.81
N ASP A 138 19.18 -1.20 -6.00
CA ASP A 138 19.60 0.17 -6.35
C ASP A 138 18.41 1.08 -6.70
N GLU A 139 17.22 0.51 -6.96
CA GLU A 139 16.00 1.24 -7.31
C GLU A 139 15.08 1.42 -6.11
N VAL A 140 14.97 0.40 -5.25
CA VAL A 140 14.17 0.43 -4.03
C VAL A 140 14.95 -0.16 -2.87
N LYS A 141 14.92 0.54 -1.74
CA LYS A 141 15.44 0.10 -0.45
C LYS A 141 14.30 -0.08 0.55
N LEU A 142 14.45 -1.06 1.44
CA LEU A 142 13.45 -1.45 2.42
C LEU A 142 13.97 -1.23 3.83
N ILE A 143 13.07 -0.76 4.68
CA ILE A 143 13.23 -0.73 6.14
C ILE A 143 12.01 -1.44 6.71
N MET A 144 12.23 -2.46 7.53
CA MET A 144 11.16 -3.29 8.09
C MET A 144 11.16 -3.17 9.61
N ILE A 145 9.99 -2.88 10.17
CA ILE A 145 9.75 -2.78 11.60
C ILE A 145 8.71 -3.83 11.98
N ASP A 146 9.17 -4.89 12.63
CA ASP A 146 8.39 -6.05 13.05
C ASP A 146 8.72 -6.36 14.52
N PRO A 147 8.03 -5.71 15.48
CA PRO A 147 8.26 -5.92 16.92
C PRO A 147 8.05 -7.37 17.38
N LYS A 148 7.28 -8.16 16.62
CA LYS A 148 6.92 -9.53 16.99
C LYS A 148 7.81 -10.59 16.34
N MET A 149 8.62 -10.24 15.35
CA MET A 149 9.44 -11.18 14.57
C MET A 149 8.62 -12.35 13.98
N VAL A 150 7.40 -12.09 13.53
CA VAL A 150 6.56 -13.15 12.96
C VAL A 150 6.41 -12.96 11.46
N GLU A 151 6.11 -11.74 11.02
CA GLU A 151 5.54 -11.53 9.71
C GLU A 151 6.60 -11.29 8.63
N MET A 152 7.70 -10.63 8.98
CA MET A 152 8.70 -10.20 7.99
C MET A 152 10.02 -10.99 8.03
N THR A 153 10.17 -11.95 8.94
CA THR A 153 11.43 -12.70 9.14
C THR A 153 11.93 -13.43 7.90
N ALA A 154 11.01 -13.84 7.01
CA ALA A 154 11.32 -14.45 5.73
C ALA A 154 12.18 -13.55 4.81
N PHE A 155 12.23 -12.24 5.06
CA PHE A 155 12.95 -11.27 4.24
C PHE A 155 14.28 -10.80 4.87
N ASN A 156 14.74 -11.39 5.98
CA ASN A 156 15.92 -10.93 6.72
C ASN A 156 17.23 -10.81 5.91
N THR A 157 17.34 -11.52 4.78
CA THR A 157 18.57 -11.60 3.98
C THR A 157 18.46 -10.91 2.63
N VAL A 158 17.37 -10.19 2.35
CA VAL A 158 17.19 -9.56 1.04
C VAL A 158 18.13 -8.35 0.88
N PRO A 159 18.76 -8.14 -0.29
CA PRO A 159 19.74 -7.06 -0.52
C PRO A 159 19.11 -5.66 -0.51
N HIS A 160 17.78 -5.58 -0.54
CA HIS A 160 17.02 -4.33 -0.44
C HIS A 160 17.04 -3.74 0.98
N LEU A 161 17.26 -4.55 2.02
CA LEU A 161 17.26 -4.06 3.40
C LEU A 161 18.39 -3.05 3.65
N MET A 162 18.04 -1.91 4.25
CA MET A 162 19.02 -0.91 4.69
C MET A 162 19.60 -1.21 6.08
N SER A 163 18.89 -2.04 6.86
CA SER A 163 19.28 -2.49 8.18
C SER A 163 18.66 -3.86 8.44
N PRO A 164 19.14 -4.62 9.44
CA PRO A 164 18.39 -5.73 10.00
C PRO A 164 16.96 -5.31 10.37
N ILE A 165 16.02 -6.27 10.36
CA ILE A 165 14.63 -6.03 10.75
C ILE A 165 14.62 -5.44 12.18
N VAL A 166 13.91 -4.34 12.32
CA VAL A 166 13.85 -3.57 13.57
C VAL A 166 12.75 -4.14 14.43
N THR A 167 13.11 -4.55 15.65
CA THR A 167 12.18 -5.18 16.59
C THR A 167 11.98 -4.36 17.85
N GLU A 168 12.98 -3.57 18.23
CA GLU A 168 12.93 -2.71 19.39
C GLU A 168 12.26 -1.37 19.07
N THR A 169 11.28 -0.97 19.88
CA THR A 169 10.55 0.29 19.70
C THR A 169 11.47 1.51 19.71
N LYS A 170 12.49 1.54 20.58
CA LYS A 170 13.47 2.65 20.61
C LYS A 170 14.21 2.80 19.29
N ARG A 171 14.60 1.68 18.68
CA ARG A 171 15.27 1.67 17.36
C ARG A 171 14.29 2.06 16.25
N ALA A 172 13.02 1.67 16.36
CA ALA A 172 11.97 2.11 15.42
C ALA A 172 11.81 3.65 15.43
N VAL A 173 11.82 4.28 16.62
CA VAL A 173 11.80 5.74 16.75
C VAL A 173 13.01 6.38 16.04
N GLN A 174 14.22 5.88 16.28
CA GLN A 174 15.45 6.38 15.65
C GLN A 174 15.41 6.23 14.11
N VAL A 175 14.81 5.16 13.62
CA VAL A 175 14.67 4.91 12.18
C VAL A 175 13.68 5.90 11.55
N LEU A 176 12.57 6.20 12.21
CA LEU A 176 11.60 7.20 11.75
C LEU A 176 12.19 8.61 11.80
N GLU A 177 12.94 8.93 12.85
CA GLU A 177 13.72 10.17 12.96
C GLU A 177 14.70 10.29 11.79
N TRP A 178 15.53 9.26 11.57
CA TRP A 178 16.46 9.20 10.44
C TRP A 178 15.75 9.40 9.11
N ALA A 179 14.57 8.81 8.91
CA ALA A 179 13.81 8.98 7.68
C ALA A 179 13.37 10.45 7.48
N THR A 180 13.04 11.17 8.54
CA THR A 180 12.72 12.62 8.44
C THR A 180 13.95 13.46 8.12
N VAL A 181 15.11 13.15 8.71
CA VAL A 181 16.38 13.82 8.35
C VAL A 181 16.74 13.53 6.90
N LYS A 182 16.61 12.26 6.48
CA LYS A 182 16.91 11.85 5.11
C LYS A 182 15.97 12.49 4.08
N MET A 183 14.72 12.73 4.46
CA MET A 183 13.76 13.49 3.66
C MET A 183 14.26 14.92 3.44
N ASP A 184 14.71 15.61 4.49
CA ASP A 184 15.23 16.99 4.37
C ASP A 184 16.51 17.04 3.51
N GLU A 185 17.45 16.10 3.71
CA GLU A 185 18.66 15.96 2.88
C GLU A 185 18.30 15.79 1.40
N ARG A 186 17.32 14.95 1.09
CA ARG A 186 16.87 14.75 -0.29
C ARG A 186 16.21 16.00 -0.85
N TYR A 187 15.48 16.78 -0.05
CA TYR A 187 14.93 18.05 -0.53
C TYR A 187 16.03 19.04 -0.90
N ALA A 188 17.07 19.17 -0.07
CA ALA A 188 18.22 20.01 -0.39
C ALA A 188 18.88 19.57 -1.71
N LEU A 189 19.08 18.26 -1.87
CA LEU A 189 19.66 17.68 -3.06
C LEU A 189 18.81 17.92 -4.32
N LEU A 190 17.49 17.72 -4.25
CA LEU A 190 16.59 17.99 -5.37
C LEU A 190 16.58 19.49 -5.74
N SER A 191 16.67 20.38 -4.74
CA SER A 191 16.74 21.82 -4.94
C SER A 191 18.03 22.23 -5.66
N GLU A 192 19.17 21.70 -5.23
CA GLU A 192 20.48 21.93 -5.85
C GLU A 192 20.51 21.38 -7.28
N ALA A 193 19.93 20.20 -7.48
CA ALA A 193 19.70 19.61 -8.80
C ALA A 193 18.62 20.33 -9.62
N ARG A 194 17.94 21.36 -9.10
CA ARG A 194 16.88 22.12 -9.77
C ARG A 194 15.75 21.24 -10.33
N VAL A 195 15.34 20.23 -9.58
CA VAL A 195 14.23 19.33 -9.92
C VAL A 195 13.19 19.27 -8.81
N LYS A 196 11.95 18.96 -9.17
CA LYS A 196 10.82 18.97 -8.22
C LYS A 196 10.65 17.67 -7.44
N ASN A 197 11.16 16.55 -7.95
CA ASN A 197 10.94 15.23 -7.36
C ASN A 197 12.01 14.22 -7.79
N ILE A 198 12.07 13.11 -7.06
CA ILE A 198 12.99 11.99 -7.29
C ILE A 198 12.86 11.38 -8.69
N THR A 199 11.66 11.29 -9.25
CA THR A 199 11.46 10.76 -10.61
C THR A 199 12.15 11.64 -11.65
N SER A 200 12.10 12.96 -11.47
CA SER A 200 12.79 13.92 -12.34
C SER A 200 14.30 13.84 -12.14
N PHE A 201 14.76 13.72 -10.89
CA PHE A 201 16.19 13.53 -10.58
C PHE A 201 16.77 12.28 -11.25
N ASN A 202 16.10 11.14 -11.10
CA ASN A 202 16.54 9.85 -11.65
C ASN A 202 16.49 9.77 -13.19
N ARG A 203 15.87 10.74 -13.86
CA ARG A 203 15.85 10.88 -15.32
C ARG A 203 17.03 11.69 -15.86
N LEU A 204 17.71 12.45 -15.01
CA LEU A 204 18.88 13.24 -15.41
C LEU A 204 20.03 12.31 -15.79
N GLY A 205 20.80 12.70 -16.82
CA GLY A 205 22.07 12.07 -17.12
C GLY A 205 23.14 12.46 -16.09
N SER A 206 24.17 11.64 -15.93
CA SER A 206 25.28 11.93 -15.00
C SER A 206 25.93 13.29 -15.27
N ASP A 207 26.19 13.61 -16.54
CA ASP A 207 26.81 14.87 -16.95
C ASP A 207 25.92 16.08 -16.64
N GLU A 208 24.59 15.90 -16.79
CA GLU A 208 23.62 16.93 -16.46
C GLU A 208 23.54 17.17 -14.95
N ILE A 209 23.62 16.11 -14.14
CA ILE A 209 23.72 16.24 -12.67
C ILE A 209 24.97 17.03 -12.32
N ILE A 210 26.14 16.63 -12.83
CA ILE A 210 27.42 17.30 -12.53
C ILE A 210 27.37 18.79 -12.93
N ALA A 211 26.85 19.11 -14.11
CA ALA A 211 26.72 20.49 -14.57
C ALA A 211 25.77 21.33 -13.69
N ARG A 212 24.72 20.73 -13.13
CA ARG A 212 23.76 21.43 -12.25
C ARG A 212 24.32 21.72 -10.86
N PHE A 213 25.08 20.77 -10.30
CA PHE A 213 25.73 20.93 -8.99
C PHE A 213 27.01 21.77 -9.07
N ASN A 214 27.71 21.76 -10.21
CA ASN A 214 28.95 22.50 -10.44
C ASN A 214 29.99 22.33 -9.30
N PRO A 215 30.44 21.09 -9.03
CA PRO A 215 31.38 20.80 -7.93
C PRO A 215 32.73 21.49 -8.17
N ALA A 216 33.35 21.98 -7.09
CA ALA A 216 34.64 22.66 -7.15
C ALA A 216 35.85 21.70 -7.18
N SER A 217 35.62 20.41 -6.92
CA SER A 217 36.66 19.38 -6.87
C SER A 217 36.11 17.99 -7.23
N ALA A 218 37.02 17.07 -7.59
CA ALA A 218 36.67 15.68 -7.83
C ALA A 218 36.09 14.98 -6.57
N ASP A 219 36.52 15.40 -5.38
CA ASP A 219 36.02 14.87 -4.11
C ASP A 219 34.58 15.31 -3.83
N GLU A 220 34.20 16.53 -4.24
CA GLU A 220 32.80 16.96 -4.21
C GLU A 220 31.96 16.22 -5.24
N GLU A 221 32.47 16.06 -6.47
CA GLU A 221 31.77 15.34 -7.52
C GLU A 221 31.45 13.89 -7.12
N ALA A 222 32.41 13.20 -6.49
CA ALA A 222 32.26 11.82 -6.03
C ALA A 222 31.15 11.64 -4.97
N LYS A 223 30.77 12.71 -4.26
CA LYS A 223 29.70 12.69 -3.24
C LYS A 223 28.31 12.89 -3.85
N ILE A 224 28.21 13.35 -5.09
CA ILE A 224 26.92 13.60 -5.74
C ILE A 224 26.33 12.27 -6.23
N PRO A 225 25.15 11.86 -5.74
CA PRO A 225 24.55 10.61 -6.18
C PRO A 225 24.03 10.73 -7.61
N LYS A 226 24.32 9.72 -8.43
CA LYS A 226 23.84 9.65 -9.82
C LYS A 226 22.38 9.20 -9.92
N LYS A 227 21.90 8.48 -8.91
CA LYS A 227 20.52 8.04 -8.75
C LYS A 227 20.16 7.96 -7.27
N LEU A 228 18.89 8.12 -6.98
CA LEU A 228 18.32 7.95 -5.65
C LEU A 228 17.36 6.75 -5.66
N PRO A 229 17.54 5.75 -4.79
CA PRO A 229 16.56 4.70 -4.62
C PRO A 229 15.30 5.26 -3.94
N TYR A 230 14.13 4.71 -4.25
CA TYR A 230 12.98 4.89 -3.37
C TYR A 230 13.22 4.17 -2.04
N ILE A 231 12.71 4.69 -0.95
CA ILE A 231 12.78 4.06 0.37
C ILE A 231 11.36 3.70 0.79
N VAL A 232 11.12 2.43 1.11
CA VAL A 232 9.83 1.96 1.62
C VAL A 232 10.01 1.47 3.06
N ILE A 233 9.32 2.12 3.98
CA ILE A 233 9.30 1.77 5.41
C ILE A 233 8.03 0.97 5.66
N VAL A 234 8.17 -0.29 6.08
CA VAL A 234 7.04 -1.18 6.37
C VAL A 234 6.97 -1.42 7.87
N ILE A 235 5.82 -1.14 8.47
CA ILE A 235 5.55 -1.31 9.90
C ILE A 235 4.43 -2.32 10.06
N ASP A 236 4.71 -3.47 10.67
CA ASP A 236 3.73 -4.57 10.78
C ASP A 236 2.56 -4.25 11.73
N GLU A 237 2.88 -3.73 12.92
CA GLU A 237 1.89 -3.41 13.94
C GLU A 237 2.23 -2.06 14.57
N LEU A 238 1.62 -1.02 14.02
CA LEU A 238 1.80 0.34 14.51
C LEU A 238 1.34 0.48 15.97
N ALA A 239 0.28 -0.23 16.38
CA ALA A 239 -0.26 -0.12 17.73
C ALA A 239 0.77 -0.49 18.80
N ASP A 240 1.61 -1.51 18.55
CA ASP A 240 2.64 -1.95 19.49
C ASP A 240 3.73 -0.89 19.69
N LEU A 241 4.05 -0.14 18.63
CA LEU A 241 5.00 0.96 18.72
C LEU A 241 4.41 2.16 19.48
N MET A 242 3.13 2.48 19.20
CA MET A 242 2.43 3.60 19.83
C MET A 242 2.26 3.41 21.34
N MET A 243 2.21 2.17 21.85
CA MET A 243 2.11 1.91 23.29
C MET A 243 3.30 2.46 24.10
N THR A 244 4.47 2.63 23.49
CA THR A 244 5.70 3.06 24.21
C THR A 244 6.12 4.48 23.87
N ALA A 245 5.96 4.91 22.61
CA ALA A 245 6.46 6.20 22.11
C ALA A 245 5.46 6.88 21.16
N ALA A 246 4.18 6.94 21.57
CA ALA A 246 3.09 7.46 20.73
C ALA A 246 3.41 8.82 20.11
N LYS A 247 3.86 9.78 20.93
CA LYS A 247 4.01 11.18 20.53
C LYS A 247 5.07 11.35 19.46
N GLU A 248 6.24 10.74 19.64
CA GLU A 248 7.36 10.81 18.70
C GLU A 248 7.02 10.10 17.39
N ILE A 249 6.46 8.89 17.47
CA ILE A 249 6.14 8.08 16.30
C ILE A 249 5.05 8.75 15.45
N GLU A 250 3.99 9.26 16.09
CA GLU A 250 2.94 10.03 15.42
C GLU A 250 3.53 11.25 14.71
N ALA A 251 4.37 12.04 15.40
CA ALA A 251 4.98 13.24 14.82
C ALA A 251 5.84 12.91 13.59
N TYR A 252 6.64 11.85 13.62
CA TYR A 252 7.46 11.44 12.47
C TYR A 252 6.61 10.88 11.33
N ILE A 253 5.62 10.05 11.61
CA ILE A 253 4.72 9.49 10.59
C ILE A 253 3.96 10.62 9.89
N VAL A 254 3.35 11.56 10.63
CA VAL A 254 2.61 12.69 10.06
C VAL A 254 3.53 13.54 9.19
N ARG A 255 4.73 13.87 9.68
CA ARG A 255 5.70 14.66 8.92
C ARG A 255 6.11 13.99 7.62
N LEU A 256 6.38 12.68 7.66
CA LEU A 256 6.70 11.90 6.46
C LEU A 256 5.51 11.82 5.51
N ALA A 257 4.31 11.53 6.02
CA ALA A 257 3.09 11.43 5.21
C ALA A 257 2.80 12.71 4.41
N GLN A 258 3.03 13.87 5.03
CA GLN A 258 2.78 15.17 4.42
C GLN A 258 3.83 15.56 3.37
N LYS A 259 5.10 15.18 3.55
CA LYS A 259 6.21 15.79 2.80
C LYS A 259 7.07 14.81 2.01
N SER A 260 7.00 13.52 2.27
CA SER A 260 8.04 12.60 1.80
C SER A 260 7.82 12.03 0.38
N ARG A 261 6.63 12.22 -0.19
CA ARG A 261 6.27 11.79 -1.55
C ARG A 261 7.27 12.27 -2.62
N ALA A 262 7.61 13.56 -2.62
CA ALA A 262 8.45 14.14 -3.67
C ALA A 262 9.89 13.61 -3.64
N VAL A 263 10.37 13.23 -2.46
CA VAL A 263 11.73 12.69 -2.25
C VAL A 263 11.78 11.17 -2.30
N GLY A 264 10.66 10.49 -2.60
CA GLY A 264 10.60 9.05 -2.81
C GLY A 264 10.77 8.22 -1.54
N ILE A 265 10.26 8.71 -0.40
CA ILE A 265 10.15 7.91 0.82
C ILE A 265 8.66 7.59 1.01
N HIS A 266 8.35 6.32 1.23
CA HIS A 266 6.99 5.79 1.31
C HIS A 266 6.84 4.97 2.58
N ILE A 267 5.63 4.98 3.15
CA ILE A 267 5.34 4.27 4.40
C ILE A 267 4.16 3.33 4.17
N VAL A 268 4.34 2.07 4.56
CA VAL A 268 3.29 1.07 4.64
C VAL A 268 3.08 0.77 6.13
N LEU A 269 1.99 1.29 6.68
CA LEU A 269 1.58 1.08 8.06
C LEU A 269 0.57 -0.05 8.11
N ALA A 270 0.73 -0.97 9.05
CA ALA A 270 -0.27 -1.98 9.30
C ALA A 270 -0.67 -2.03 10.78
N THR A 271 -1.92 -2.42 11.04
CA THR A 271 -2.43 -2.62 12.39
C THR A 271 -3.53 -3.67 12.43
N GLN A 272 -3.54 -4.48 13.49
CA GLN A 272 -4.64 -5.41 13.80
C GLN A 272 -5.70 -4.79 14.70
N ARG A 273 -5.43 -3.61 15.26
CA ARG A 273 -6.30 -2.89 16.20
C ARG A 273 -6.78 -1.60 15.55
N PRO A 274 -7.79 -1.67 14.66
CA PRO A 274 -8.38 -0.48 14.07
C PRO A 274 -9.19 0.29 15.13
N GLN A 275 -8.49 1.03 15.98
CA GLN A 275 -9.09 1.95 16.94
C GLN A 275 -9.05 3.36 16.35
N ALA A 276 -10.20 4.02 16.36
CA ALA A 276 -10.40 5.36 15.78
C ALA A 276 -9.37 6.41 16.24
N THR A 277 -8.79 6.25 17.43
CA THR A 277 -7.81 7.17 18.01
C THR A 277 -6.45 7.15 17.31
N VAL A 278 -5.96 5.98 16.88
CA VAL A 278 -4.67 5.84 16.20
C VAL A 278 -4.82 6.21 14.72
N GLU A 279 -5.94 5.82 14.12
CA GLU A 279 -6.21 6.06 12.70
C GLU A 279 -6.61 7.52 12.42
N GLY A 280 -7.43 8.14 13.27
CA GLY A 280 -7.97 9.47 13.03
C GLY A 280 -6.93 10.60 13.05
N ARG A 281 -5.78 10.41 13.70
CA ARG A 281 -4.67 11.38 13.69
C ARG A 281 -3.67 11.19 12.56
N ILE A 282 -3.63 9.98 11.99
CA ILE A 282 -2.72 9.61 10.90
C ILE A 282 -3.40 9.78 9.53
N GLN A 283 -4.73 9.63 9.48
CA GLN A 283 -5.54 9.83 8.27
C GLN A 283 -5.94 11.29 8.03
N ALA A 284 -5.81 12.16 9.04
CA ALA A 284 -6.09 13.60 8.94
C ALA A 284 -4.89 14.39 8.40
#